data_AF-A0A415ZJ15-F1
#
_entry.id   AF-A0A415ZJ15-F1
#
_cell.length_a   1.000
_cell.length_b   1.000
_cell.length_c   1.000
_cell.angle_alpha   90.00
_cell.angle_beta   90.00
_cell.angle_gamma   90.00
#
_symmetry.space_group_name_H-M   'P 1'
#
loop_
_entity.id
_entity.type
_entity.pdbx_description
1 polymer ?
#
loop_
_entity_poly.entity_id
_entity_poly.type
_entity_poly.pdbx_seq_one_letter_code
_entity_poly.pdbx_strand_id
1 'polypeptide(L)' 'MKLCEMAQEYRVNVALLELRIKQLQAAQKRTRQPEVRYRLKQRAKFLQTLINESRQTVFLMEHYHDHSEEGDAHADCRAV' A
#
# COMPACT_ATOMS: atom_id res chain seq x y z
N MET A 1 -11.15 -1.49 15.53
CA MET A 1 -11.00 -1.34 14.06
C MET A 1 -10.51 -2.68 13.53
N LYS A 2 -11.20 -3.27 12.55
CA LYS A 2 -10.86 -4.60 12.01
C LYS A 2 -9.76 -4.48 10.94
N LEU A 3 -8.95 -5.53 10.74
CA LEU A 3 -7.87 -5.52 9.74
C LEU A 3 -8.38 -5.24 8.32
N CYS A 4 -9.54 -5.77 7.94
CA CYS A 4 -10.16 -5.48 6.64
C CYS A 4 -10.60 -4.01 6.49
N GLU A 5 -11.07 -3.37 7.58
CA GLU A 5 -11.41 -1.94 7.57
C GLU A 5 -10.15 -1.09 7.35
N MET A 6 -9.05 -1.44 8.02
CA MET A 6 -7.75 -0.82 7.81
C MET A 6 -7.22 -1.01 6.39
N ALA A 7 -7.32 -2.22 5.85
CA ALA A 7 -6.92 -2.51 4.46
C ALA A 7 -7.68 -1.60 3.47
N GLN A 8 -8.97 -1.37 3.70
CA GLN A 8 -9.77 -0.48 2.87
C GLN A 8 -9.33 0.98 2.96
N GLU A 9 -9.03 1.49 4.16
CA GLU A 9 -8.47 2.83 4.34
C GLU A 9 -7.13 2.98 3.62
N TYR A 10 -6.25 1.98 3.73
CA TYR A 10 -4.97 1.97 3.02
C TYR A 10 -5.13 1.94 1.50
N ARG A 11 -6.14 1.25 0.95
CA ARG A 11 -6.45 1.30 -0.49
C ARG A 11 -6.84 2.70 -0.96
N VAL A 12 -7.69 3.37 -0.19
CA VAL A 12 -8.06 4.77 -0.47
C VAL A 12 -6.80 5.65 -0.44
N ASN A 13 -5.94 5.47 0.56
CA ASN A 13 -4.68 6.20 0.65
C ASN A 13 -3.75 5.92 -0.54
N VAL A 14 -3.64 4.67 -1.00
CA VAL A 14 -2.87 4.30 -2.20
C VAL A 14 -3.41 5.04 -3.43
N ALA A 15 -4.73 5.05 -3.64
CA ALA A 15 -5.34 5.77 -4.77
C ALA A 15 -5.04 7.29 -4.72
N LEU A 16 -5.06 7.89 -3.53
CA LEU A 16 -4.68 9.30 -3.34
C LEU A 16 -3.20 9.56 -3.63
N LEU A 17 -2.31 8.66 -3.20
CA LEU A 17 -0.88 8.75 -3.49
C LEU A 17 -0.59 8.62 -5.00
N GLU A 18 -1.28 7.72 -5.70
CA GLU A 18 -1.18 7.58 -7.16
C GLU A 18 -1.62 8.86 -7.89
N LEU A 19 -2.75 9.44 -7.48
CA LEU A 19 -3.20 10.73 -8.00
C LEU A 19 -2.14 11.81 -7.75
N ARG A 20 -1.54 11.83 -6.55
CA ARG A 20 -0.50 12.80 -6.21
C ARG A 20 0.74 12.65 -7.08
N ILE A 21 1.16 11.42 -7.41
CA ILE A 21 2.26 11.18 -8.35
C ILE A 21 1.93 11.76 -9.73
N LYS A 22 0.72 11.52 -10.25
CA LYS A 22 0.29 12.08 -11.55
C LYS A 22 0.35 13.61 -11.55
N GLN A 23 -0.09 14.25 -10.47
CA GLN A 23 0.01 15.71 -10.30
C GLN A 23 1.45 16.20 -10.26
N LEU A 24 2.35 15.53 -9.53
CA LEU A 24 3.76 15.88 -9.46
C LEU A 24 4.44 15.74 -10.82
N GLN A 25 4.15 14.67 -11.56
CA GLN A 25 4.65 14.47 -12.92
C GLN A 25 4.13 15.53 -13.89
N ALA A 26 2.85 15.91 -13.79
CA ALA A 26 2.29 17.00 -14.60
C ALA A 26 2.95 18.34 -14.28
N ALA A 27 3.16 18.67 -13.01
CA ALA A 27 3.89 19.86 -12.59
C ALA A 27 5.35 19.83 -13.08
N GLN A 28 6.02 18.68 -12.98
CA GLN A 28 7.39 18.49 -13.45
C GLN A 28 7.53 18.81 -14.95
N LYS A 29 6.57 18.36 -15.78
CA LYS A 29 6.56 18.63 -17.23
C LYS A 29 6.39 20.11 -17.57
N ARG A 30 5.69 20.88 -16.73
CA ARG A 30 5.42 22.31 -16.93
C ARG A 30 6.55 23.21 -16.42
N THR A 31 7.36 22.73 -15.48
CA THR A 31 8.42 23.50 -14.83
C THR A 31 9.67 23.63 -15.70
N ARG A 32 10.10 24.88 -15.94
CA ARG A 32 11.34 25.19 -16.68
C ARG A 32 12.60 25.22 -15.80
N GLN A 33 12.45 25.43 -14.50
CA GLN A 33 13.57 25.48 -13.55
C GLN A 33 14.12 24.06 -13.28
N PRO A 34 15.41 23.77 -13.58
CA PRO A 34 15.97 22.43 -13.46
C PRO A 34 15.90 21.85 -12.04
N GLU A 35 16.19 22.65 -11.02
CA GLU A 35 16.19 22.22 -9.63
C GLU A 35 14.79 21.82 -9.14
N VAL A 36 13.78 22.64 -9.45
CA VAL A 36 12.39 22.34 -9.11
C VAL A 36 11.92 21.09 -9.85
N ARG A 37 12.28 20.95 -11.14
CA ARG A 37 11.99 19.75 -11.93
C ARG A 37 12.61 18.50 -11.31
N TYR A 38 13.85 18.59 -10.83
CA TYR A 38 14.54 17.50 -10.13
C TYR A 38 13.83 17.14 -8.82
N ARG A 39 13.50 18.12 -7.98
CA ARG A 39 12.80 17.89 -6.70
C ARG A 39 11.43 17.24 -6.90
N LEU A 40 10.68 17.67 -7.91
CA LEU A 40 9.39 17.07 -8.26
C LEU A 40 9.55 15.60 -8.69
N LYS A 41 10.58 15.29 -9.49
CA LYS A 41 10.91 13.91 -9.87
C LYS A 41 11.25 13.04 -8.66
N GLN A 42 12.09 13.55 -7.75
CA GLN A 42 12.49 12.82 -6.54
C GLN A 42 11.28 12.55 -5.63
N ARG A 43 10.41 13.56 -5.45
CA ARG A 43 9.19 13.38 -4.66
C ARG A 43 8.26 12.33 -5.27
N ALA A 44 8.06 12.33 -6.58
CA ALA A 44 7.28 11.29 -7.26
C ALA A 44 7.89 9.90 -7.09
N LYS A 45 9.22 9.77 -7.20
CA LYS A 45 9.94 8.50 -6.98
C LYS A 45 9.78 7.99 -5.54
N PHE A 46 9.91 8.87 -4.56
CA PHE A 46 9.72 8.51 -3.15
C PHE A 46 8.30 8.01 -2.87
N LEU A 47 7.28 8.71 -3.38
CA LEU A 47 5.89 8.29 -3.22
C LEU A 47 5.60 6.94 -3.89
N GLN A 48 6.31 6.60 -4.98
CA GLN A 48 6.16 5.30 -5.62
C GLN A 48 6.61 4.16 -4.70
N THR A 49 7.70 4.35 -3.94
CA THR A 49 8.14 3.39 -2.92
C THR A 49 7.06 3.20 -1.85
N LEU A 50 6.51 4.30 -1.33
CA LEU A 50 5.47 4.25 -0.31
C LEU A 50 4.20 3.54 -0.80
N ILE A 51 3.81 3.72 -2.07
CA ILE A 51 2.68 2.98 -2.67
C ILE A 51 2.96 1.48 -2.69
N ASN A 52 4.17 1.07 -3.06
CA ASN A 52 4.53 -0.35 -3.12
C ASN A 52 4.47 -0.99 -1.73
N GLU A 53 5.04 -0.32 -0.72
CA GLU A 53 4.97 -0.76 0.67
C GLU A 53 3.51 -0.82 1.17
N SER A 54 2.72 0.23 0.89
CA SER A 54 1.31 0.29 1.29
C SER A 54 0.49 -0.84 0.67
N ARG A 55 0.75 -1.20 -0.59
CA ARG A 55 0.08 -2.35 -1.26
C ARG A 55 0.44 -3.68 -0.60
N GLN A 56 1.69 -3.86 -0.18
CA GLN A 56 2.10 -5.05 0.59
C GLN A 56 1.39 -5.09 1.95
N THR A 57 1.29 -3.95 2.64
CA THR A 57 0.55 -3.85 3.91
C THR A 57 -0.93 -4.20 3.74
N VAL A 58 -1.59 -3.66 2.71
CA VAL A 58 -2.99 -4.02 2.38
C VAL A 58 -3.10 -5.53 2.19
N PHE A 59 -2.24 -6.12 1.35
CA PHE A 59 -2.27 -7.56 1.09
C PHE A 59 -2.14 -8.38 2.39
N LEU A 60 -1.19 -8.03 3.25
CA LEU A 60 -0.98 -8.72 4.53
C LEU A 60 -2.17 -8.57 5.48
N MET A 61 -2.80 -7.40 5.51
CA MET A 61 -3.99 -7.16 6.36
C MET A 61 -5.20 -7.97 5.90
N GLU A 62 -5.35 -8.18 4.59
CA GLU A 62 -6.47 -8.93 4.02
C GLU A 62 -6.34 -10.43 4.20
N HIS A 63 -5.12 -10.96 4.10
CA HIS A 63 -4.85 -12.41 4.17
C HIS A 63 -4.27 -12.82 5.53
N TYR A 64 -4.42 -11.98 6.56
CA TYR A 64 -3.79 -12.20 7.86
C TYR A 64 -4.24 -13.50 8.52
N HIS A 65 -5.53 -13.85 8.36
CA HIS A 65 -6.12 -15.05 8.96
C HIS A 65 -6.11 -16.28 8.04
N ASP A 66 -5.88 -16.10 6.75
CA ASP A 66 -5.84 -17.20 5.77
C ASP A 66 -4.72 -18.21 6.09
N HIS A 67 -3.71 -17.80 6.86
CA HIS A 67 -2.61 -18.66 7.33
C HIS A 67 -2.78 -19.17 8.76
N SER A 68 -3.81 -18.75 9.50
CA SER A 68 -4.02 -19.17 10.89
C SER A 68 -4.94 -20.39 11.02
N GLU A 69 -5.79 -20.65 10.03
CA GLU A 69 -6.80 -21.73 10.07
C GLU A 69 -6.22 -23.11 9.70
N GLU A 70 -5.02 -23.18 9.11
CA GLU A 70 -4.36 -24.46 8.77
C GLU A 70 -3.66 -25.12 9.98
N GLY A 71 -3.62 -24.45 11.14
CA GLY A 71 -2.90 -24.92 12.33
C GLY A 71 -3.74 -25.56 13.44
N ASP A 72 -5.08 -25.48 13.40
CA ASP A 72 -5.94 -25.87 14.54
C ASP A 72 -6.92 -27.03 14.21
N ALA A 73 -6.72 -27.71 13.08
CA ALA A 73 -7.54 -28.88 12.69
C ALA A 73 -6.99 -30.23 13.19
N HIS A 74 -6.01 -30.23 14.11
CA HIS A 74 -5.41 -31.47 14.64
C HIS A 74 -5.54 -31.69 16.15
N ALA A 75 -6.26 -30.84 16.87
CA ALA A 75 -6.69 -31.16 18.23
C ALA A 75 -8.13 -31.67 18.19
N ASP A 76 -8.31 -32.92 18.60
CA ASP A 76 -9.57 -33.56 19.00
C ASP A 76 -10.34 -34.36 17.94
N CYS A 77 -9.83 -35.57 17.63
CA CYS A 77 -10.65 -36.71 17.22
C CYS A 77 -9.90 -38.04 17.44
N ARG A 78 -9.66 -38.40 18.72
CA ARG A 78 -9.68 -39.79 19.21
C ARG A 78 -9.51 -39.83 20.74
N ALA A 79 -10.61 -39.52 21.42
CA ALA A 79 -10.94 -40.18 22.67
C ALA A 79 -12.17 -41.06 22.40
N VAL A 80 -12.16 -42.24 23.03
CA VAL A 80 -13.11 -43.36 22.99
C VAL A 80 -12.91 -44.37 21.86
#